data_AF-A0A956IW58-F1
#
_entry.id   AF-A0A956IW58-F1
#
_cell.length_a   1.000
_cell.length_b   1.000
_cell.length_c   1.000
_cell.angle_alpha   90.00
_cell.angle_beta   90.00
_cell.angle_gamma   90.00
#
_symmetry.space_group_name_H-M   'P 1'
#
loop_
_entity.id
_entity.type
_entity.pdbx_description
1 polymer ?
#
loop_
_entity_poly.entity_id
_entity_poly.type
_entity_poly.pdbx_seq_one_letter_code
_entity_poly.pdbx_strand_id
1 'polypeptide(L)'
;MVRVASLLVAALPLLACSPLASAARPWAPVHADVRAWVDAHAIAVGDPAAALDLGPLCDAIAGAPVIGLGESSHGVHELKVAELAAIRCIAERPGPGTILFEVAPELGRSLDAYVQGETTAPDLGAGDLVGTEELRETLDWIRAHNHGV
;
A
#
# COMPACT_ATOMS: atom_id res chain seq x y z
N MET A 1 17.93 -6.06 56.33
CA MET A 1 19.28 -5.71 56.84
C MET A 1 20.27 -6.69 56.22
N VAL A 2 21.56 -6.30 56.08
CA VAL A 2 22.67 -6.94 55.30
C VAL A 2 22.76 -6.41 53.85
N ARG A 3 23.91 -6.12 53.23
CA ARG A 3 25.24 -5.52 53.57
C ARG A 3 25.88 -5.19 52.20
N VAL A 4 26.70 -4.15 52.16
CA VAL A 4 27.50 -3.72 50.99
C VAL A 4 28.72 -4.62 50.81
N ALA A 5 29.11 -4.89 49.56
CA ALA A 5 30.47 -5.30 49.19
C ALA A 5 30.88 -4.62 47.87
N SER A 6 32.03 -3.94 47.89
CA SER A 6 32.67 -3.37 46.71
C SER A 6 33.76 -4.34 46.21
N LEU A 7 33.84 -4.54 44.90
CA LEU A 7 34.97 -5.18 44.25
C LEU A 7 35.55 -4.19 43.24
N LEU A 8 36.79 -3.79 43.52
CA LEU A 8 37.63 -2.97 42.66
C LEU A 8 37.98 -3.82 41.43
N VAL A 9 37.44 -3.50 40.26
CA VAL A 9 37.91 -4.08 39.00
C VAL A 9 38.93 -3.11 38.40
N ALA A 10 40.14 -3.64 38.24
CA ALA A 10 41.31 -2.97 37.70
C ALA A 10 41.03 -2.31 36.34
N ALA A 11 41.67 -1.17 36.12
CA ALA A 11 41.68 -0.45 34.85
C ALA A 11 42.06 -1.39 33.70
N LEU A 12 41.09 -1.67 32.81
CA LEU A 12 41.37 -2.26 31.51
C LEU A 12 42.09 -1.22 30.64
N PRO A 13 43.05 -1.64 29.80
CA PRO A 13 43.76 -0.72 28.93
C PRO A 13 42.76 -0.14 27.93
N LEU A 14 42.93 1.15 27.62
CA LEU A 14 42.32 1.82 26.48
C LEU A 14 42.62 0.99 25.22
N LEU A 15 41.74 0.05 24.88
CA LEU A 15 41.66 -0.46 23.52
C LEU A 15 41.36 0.76 22.68
N ALA A 16 42.36 1.15 21.88
CA ALA A 16 42.17 2.11 20.81
C ALA A 16 40.90 1.73 20.07
N CYS A 17 39.91 2.61 20.13
CA CYS A 17 38.78 2.59 19.22
C CYS A 17 39.38 2.85 17.85
N SER A 18 39.91 1.80 17.20
CA SER A 18 40.08 1.84 15.76
C SER A 18 38.70 2.19 15.25
N PRO A 19 38.51 3.30 14.52
CA PRO A 19 37.26 3.47 13.81
C PRO A 19 37.13 2.17 13.02
N LEU A 20 36.05 1.43 13.24
CA LEU A 20 35.53 0.59 12.19
C LEU A 20 35.34 1.56 11.04
N ALA A 21 36.36 1.66 10.18
CA ALA A 21 36.19 2.16 8.86
C ALA A 21 35.13 1.23 8.30
N SER A 22 33.88 1.68 8.36
CA SER A 22 32.84 1.16 7.50
C SER A 22 33.42 1.39 6.13
N ALA A 23 34.06 0.36 5.58
CA ALA A 23 34.32 0.32 4.17
C ALA A 23 32.93 0.44 3.58
N ALA A 24 32.55 1.67 3.22
CA ALA A 24 31.34 1.94 2.49
C ALA A 24 31.46 1.04 1.28
N ARG A 25 30.79 -0.12 1.31
CA ARG A 25 30.73 -0.99 0.15
C ARG A 25 30.09 -0.10 -0.90
N PRO A 26 30.79 0.22 -2.00
CA PRO A 26 30.18 1.05 -3.02
C PRO A 26 28.92 0.32 -3.46
N TRP A 27 27.76 0.91 -3.21
CA TRP A 27 26.47 0.32 -3.61
C TRP A 27 26.32 0.34 -5.15
N ALA A 28 27.19 1.06 -5.86
CA ALA A 28 27.10 1.28 -7.29
C ALA A 28 27.02 0.01 -8.17
N PRO A 29 27.85 -1.05 -7.99
CA PRO A 29 27.76 -2.25 -8.84
C PRO A 29 26.47 -3.04 -8.58
N VAL A 30 26.09 -3.17 -7.30
CA VAL A 30 24.86 -3.87 -6.88
C VAL A 30 23.61 -3.18 -7.42
N HIS A 31 23.61 -1.85 -7.52
CA HIS A 31 22.48 -1.10 -8.09
C HIS A 31 22.32 -1.30 -9.61
N ALA A 32 23.43 -1.43 -10.35
CA ALA A 32 23.36 -1.62 -11.80
C ALA A 32 22.76 -2.98 -12.15
N ASP A 33 23.20 -4.03 -11.47
CA ASP A 33 22.69 -5.39 -11.68
C ASP A 33 21.23 -5.52 -11.24
N VAL A 34 20.86 -4.93 -10.10
CA VAL A 34 19.46 -4.91 -9.64
C VAL A 34 18.57 -4.14 -10.61
N ARG A 35 19.02 -3.00 -11.14
CA ARG A 35 18.26 -2.23 -12.12
C ARG A 35 18.05 -3.02 -13.41
N ALA A 36 19.12 -3.61 -13.95
CA ALA A 36 19.02 -4.44 -15.14
C ALA A 36 18.08 -5.64 -14.92
N TRP A 37 18.09 -6.24 -13.73
CA TRP A 37 17.16 -7.30 -13.39
C TRP A 37 15.72 -6.80 -13.33
N VAL A 38 15.44 -5.67 -12.68
CA VAL A 38 14.10 -5.07 -12.64
C VAL A 38 13.62 -4.73 -14.05
N ASP A 39 14.44 -4.07 -14.87
CA ASP A 39 14.08 -3.69 -16.23
C ASP A 39 13.75 -4.92 -17.11
N ALA A 40 14.43 -6.04 -16.87
CA ALA A 40 14.20 -7.29 -17.60
C ALA A 40 12.97 -8.09 -17.14
N HIS A 41 12.46 -7.85 -15.93
CA HIS A 41 11.38 -8.65 -15.32
C HIS A 41 10.14 -7.84 -14.93
N ALA A 42 10.21 -6.50 -14.97
CA ALA A 42 9.08 -5.65 -14.68
C ALA A 42 7.98 -5.84 -15.74
N ILE A 43 6.74 -5.86 -15.26
CA ILE A 43 5.57 -5.85 -16.12
C ILE A 43 5.08 -4.40 -16.17
N ALA A 44 5.04 -3.82 -17.36
CA ALA A 44 4.49 -2.49 -17.54
C ALA A 44 2.98 -2.52 -17.32
N VAL A 45 2.46 -1.59 -16.51
CA VAL A 45 1.02 -1.45 -16.19
C VAL A 45 0.35 -0.34 -17.01
N GLY A 46 0.97 0.09 -18.10
CA GLY A 46 0.47 1.15 -18.98
C GLY A 46 1.16 2.50 -18.84
N ASP A 47 0.65 3.48 -19.58
CA ASP A 47 1.06 4.89 -19.54
C ASP A 47 0.21 5.62 -18.48
N PRO A 48 0.80 6.40 -17.54
CA PRO A 48 0.05 7.22 -16.60
C PRO A 48 -0.95 8.19 -17.24
N ALA A 49 -0.73 8.59 -18.50
CA ALA A 49 -1.65 9.45 -19.25
C ALA A 49 -2.80 8.68 -19.94
N ALA A 50 -2.82 7.34 -19.84
CA ALA A 50 -3.84 6.46 -20.40
C ALA A 50 -4.43 5.56 -19.30
N ALA A 51 -5.40 4.72 -19.68
CA ALA A 51 -5.92 3.70 -18.76
C ALA A 51 -4.81 2.69 -18.41
N LEU A 52 -4.67 2.38 -17.13
CA LEU A 52 -3.72 1.38 -16.64
C LEU A 52 -4.16 -0.03 -17.06
N ASP A 53 -3.22 -0.83 -17.58
CA ASP A 53 -3.42 -2.25 -17.82
C ASP A 53 -3.00 -3.05 -16.59
N LEU A 54 -4.00 -3.41 -15.78
CA LEU A 54 -3.80 -4.18 -14.55
C LEU A 54 -4.08 -5.68 -14.72
N GLY A 55 -4.34 -6.15 -15.95
CA GLY A 55 -4.60 -7.56 -16.23
C GLY A 55 -3.52 -8.49 -15.63
N PRO A 56 -2.22 -8.23 -15.88
CA PRO A 56 -1.15 -9.05 -15.32
C PRO A 56 -1.08 -9.06 -13.79
N LEU A 57 -1.37 -7.93 -13.15
CA LEU A 57 -1.44 -7.84 -11.68
C LEU A 57 -2.56 -8.72 -11.16
N CYS A 58 -3.75 -8.59 -11.75
CA CYS A 58 -4.93 -9.33 -11.33
C CYS A 58 -4.79 -10.84 -11.58
N ASP A 59 -4.07 -11.25 -12.62
CA ASP A 59 -3.72 -12.66 -12.87
C ASP A 59 -2.78 -13.21 -11.81
N ALA A 60 -1.76 -12.43 -11.42
CA ALA A 60 -0.78 -12.86 -10.42
C ALA A 60 -1.40 -13.10 -9.03
N ILE A 61 -2.48 -12.41 -8.70
CA ILE A 61 -3.18 -12.50 -7.40
C ILE A 61 -4.47 -13.32 -7.47
N ALA A 62 -4.78 -13.93 -8.62
CA ALA A 62 -6.02 -14.68 -8.82
C ALA A 62 -6.12 -15.85 -7.82
N GLY A 63 -7.29 -15.97 -7.18
CA GLY A 63 -7.57 -17.01 -6.19
C GLY A 63 -7.02 -16.73 -4.78
N ALA A 64 -6.36 -15.58 -4.55
CA ALA A 64 -6.02 -15.16 -3.20
C ALA A 64 -7.30 -14.86 -2.39
N PRO A 65 -7.44 -15.40 -1.16
CA PRO A 65 -8.63 -15.18 -0.34
C PRO A 65 -8.68 -13.78 0.29
N VAL A 66 -7.50 -13.15 0.45
CA VAL A 66 -7.32 -11.80 0.98
C VAL A 66 -6.21 -11.14 0.19
N ILE A 67 -6.46 -9.93 -0.31
CA ILE A 67 -5.50 -9.13 -1.06
C ILE A 67 -5.29 -7.83 -0.27
N GLY A 68 -4.04 -7.59 0.14
CA GLY A 68 -3.65 -6.31 0.71
C GLY A 68 -3.26 -5.35 -0.41
N LEU A 69 -3.90 -4.19 -0.46
CA LEU A 69 -3.56 -3.10 -1.36
C LEU A 69 -3.14 -1.91 -0.49
N GLY A 70 -1.98 -1.33 -0.79
CA GLY A 70 -1.44 -0.21 -0.02
C GLY A 70 -0.79 0.80 -0.94
N GLU A 71 -0.61 2.01 -0.41
CA GLU A 71 -0.01 3.14 -1.10
C GLU A 71 1.22 3.65 -0.36
N SER A 72 2.17 4.22 -1.10
CA SER A 72 3.37 4.82 -0.48
C SER A 72 3.10 6.23 0.09
N SER A 73 1.97 6.84 -0.25
CA SER A 73 1.52 8.16 0.23
C SER A 73 0.04 8.38 -0.09
N HIS A 74 -0.70 8.99 0.84
CA HIS A 74 -2.15 9.26 0.66
C HIS A 74 -2.48 10.40 -0.32
N GLY A 75 -1.58 11.39 -0.46
CA GLY A 75 -1.85 12.63 -1.22
C GLY A 75 -1.37 12.63 -2.67
N VAL A 76 -1.12 11.47 -3.28
CA VAL A 76 -0.58 11.38 -4.64
C VAL A 76 -1.66 10.85 -5.59
N HIS A 77 -2.07 11.69 -6.53
CA HIS A 77 -3.14 11.40 -7.49
C HIS A 77 -2.89 10.08 -8.25
N GLU A 78 -1.67 9.88 -8.77
CA GLU A 78 -1.32 8.71 -9.56
C GLU A 78 -1.40 7.41 -8.75
N LEU A 79 -1.07 7.46 -7.46
CA LEU A 79 -1.22 6.30 -6.57
C LEU A 79 -2.71 5.99 -6.36
N LYS A 80 -3.54 7.02 -6.18
CA LYS A 80 -4.99 6.85 -5.99
C LYS A 80 -5.65 6.27 -7.24
N VAL A 81 -5.30 6.77 -8.43
CA VAL A 81 -5.76 6.22 -9.71
C VAL A 81 -5.39 4.74 -9.85
N ALA A 82 -4.14 4.38 -9.55
CA ALA A 82 -3.67 3.00 -9.62
C ALA A 82 -4.37 2.08 -8.63
N GLU A 83 -4.54 2.52 -7.38
CA GLU A 83 -5.23 1.79 -6.33
C GLU A 83 -6.68 1.49 -6.70
N LEU A 84 -7.41 2.51 -7.17
CA LEU A 84 -8.82 2.39 -7.51
C LEU A 84 -9.05 1.56 -8.78
N ALA A 85 -8.16 1.67 -9.77
CA ALA A 85 -8.16 0.78 -10.93
C ALA A 85 -7.93 -0.68 -10.51
N ALA A 86 -7.03 -0.93 -9.55
CA ALA A 86 -6.80 -2.29 -9.03
C ALA A 86 -8.02 -2.84 -8.31
N ILE A 87 -8.71 -2.01 -7.51
CA ILE A 87 -9.97 -2.39 -6.85
C ILE A 87 -11.00 -2.87 -7.88
N ARG A 88 -11.20 -2.13 -8.98
CA ARG A 88 -12.15 -2.52 -10.04
C ARG A 88 -11.76 -3.85 -10.68
N CYS A 89 -10.50 -4.00 -11.08
CA CYS A 89 -9.98 -5.22 -11.70
C CYS A 89 -10.09 -6.46 -10.80
N ILE A 90 -9.94 -6.28 -9.48
CA ILE A 90 -10.09 -7.34 -8.48
C ILE A 90 -11.58 -7.67 -8.27
N ALA A 91 -12.45 -6.67 -8.14
CA ALA A 91 -13.88 -6.84 -7.89
C ALA A 91 -14.61 -7.51 -9.07
N GLU A 92 -14.13 -7.34 -10.30
CA GLU A 92 -14.68 -8.04 -11.47
C GLU A 92 -14.37 -9.55 -11.49
N ARG A 93 -13.48 -10.05 -10.63
CA ARG A 93 -13.10 -11.46 -10.59
C ARG A 93 -13.89 -12.26 -9.55
N PRO A 94 -14.08 -13.57 -9.74
CA PRO A 94 -14.69 -14.43 -8.74
C PRO A 94 -13.79 -14.53 -7.49
N GLY A 95 -14.31 -14.20 -6.30
CA GLY A 95 -13.62 -14.44 -5.03
C GLY A 95 -13.81 -13.35 -3.97
N PRO A 96 -13.36 -12.11 -4.21
CA PRO A 96 -13.49 -11.03 -3.24
C PRO A 96 -14.87 -10.38 -3.31
N GLY A 97 -15.70 -10.62 -2.30
CA GLY A 97 -17.01 -9.98 -2.13
C GLY A 97 -17.02 -8.80 -1.15
N THR A 98 -15.86 -8.36 -0.66
CA THR A 98 -15.77 -7.33 0.38
C THR A 98 -14.50 -6.50 0.19
N ILE A 99 -14.64 -5.17 0.24
CA ILE A 99 -13.54 -4.21 0.23
C ILE A 99 -13.44 -3.59 1.63
N LEU A 100 -12.25 -3.56 2.20
CA LEU A 100 -11.97 -2.94 3.49
C LEU A 100 -11.07 -1.72 3.25
N PHE A 101 -11.60 -0.53 3.44
CA PHE A 101 -10.84 0.72 3.36
C PHE A 101 -10.14 1.02 4.68
N GLU A 102 -8.98 1.68 4.63
CA GLU A 102 -8.27 2.23 5.79
C GLU A 102 -8.99 3.49 6.32
N VAL A 103 -10.19 3.29 6.87
CA VAL A 103 -11.05 4.36 7.38
C VAL A 103 -11.67 3.99 8.73
N ALA A 104 -12.18 5.00 9.44
CA ALA A 104 -12.96 4.75 10.64
C ALA A 104 -14.19 3.85 10.33
N PRO A 105 -14.59 2.94 11.24
CA PRO A 105 -15.71 2.03 11.01
C PRO A 105 -17.02 2.73 10.66
N GLU A 106 -17.27 3.92 11.20
CA GLU A 106 -18.46 4.73 10.94
C GLU A 106 -18.51 5.19 9.49
N LEU A 107 -17.37 5.65 8.97
CA LEU A 107 -17.23 6.07 7.59
C LEU A 107 -17.38 4.86 6.66
N GLY A 108 -16.74 3.74 6.97
CA GLY A 108 -16.90 2.49 6.22
C GLY A 108 -18.37 2.04 6.09
N ARG A 109 -19.15 2.11 7.18
CA ARG A 109 -20.59 1.81 7.16
C ARG A 109 -21.38 2.79 6.30
N SER A 110 -21.01 4.07 6.31
CA SER A 110 -21.66 5.09 5.49
C SER A 110 -21.40 4.87 4.00
N LEU A 111 -20.16 4.50 3.64
CA LEU A 111 -19.79 4.12 2.27
C LEU A 111 -20.50 2.84 1.83
N ASP A 112 -20.61 1.84 2.69
CA ASP A 112 -21.37 0.62 2.40
C ASP A 112 -22.84 0.94 2.12
N ALA A 113 -23.52 1.68 3.00
CA ALA A 113 -24.89 2.12 2.78
C ALA A 113 -25.07 2.86 1.44
N TYR A 114 -24.08 3.66 1.02
CA TYR A 114 -24.08 4.27 -0.30
C TYR A 114 -23.99 3.26 -1.44
N VAL A 115 -23.02 2.34 -1.41
CA VAL A 115 -22.87 1.38 -2.52
C VAL A 115 -23.95 0.28 -2.55
N GLN A 116 -24.71 0.11 -1.47
CA GLN A 116 -25.86 -0.80 -1.39
C GLN A 116 -27.18 -0.18 -1.86
N GLY A 117 -27.23 1.12 -2.13
CA GLY A 117 -28.46 1.75 -2.58
C GLY A 117 -29.17 2.64 -1.57
N GLU A 118 -28.77 2.60 -0.30
CA GLU A 118 -29.55 3.10 0.84
C GLU A 118 -29.51 4.62 0.98
N THR A 119 -28.45 5.26 0.47
CA THR A 119 -28.30 6.72 0.42
C THR A 119 -28.12 7.21 -1.01
N THR A 120 -28.35 8.51 -1.24
CA THR A 120 -28.24 9.13 -2.58
C THR A 120 -26.87 9.76 -2.86
N ALA A 121 -26.05 9.93 -1.82
CA ALA A 121 -24.71 10.50 -1.94
C ALA A 121 -23.77 9.86 -0.90
N PRO A 122 -22.50 9.64 -1.23
CA PRO A 122 -21.54 9.14 -0.27
C PRO A 122 -21.16 10.24 0.73
N ASP A 123 -21.11 9.90 2.02
CA ASP A 123 -20.40 10.73 3.00
C ASP A 123 -18.92 10.40 2.89
N LEU A 124 -18.16 11.31 2.27
CA LEU A 124 -16.73 11.15 2.03
C LEU A 124 -15.88 11.71 3.18
N GLY A 125 -16.49 12.26 4.23
CA GLY A 125 -15.76 12.93 5.30
C GLY A 125 -14.87 14.08 4.80
N ALA A 126 -13.83 14.40 5.57
CA ALA A 126 -12.81 15.38 5.21
C ALA A 126 -11.42 14.72 5.33
N GLY A 127 -10.61 14.78 4.26
CA GLY A 127 -9.23 14.31 4.26
C GLY A 127 -8.77 13.70 2.93
N ASP A 128 -7.45 13.56 2.79
CA ASP A 128 -6.77 13.12 1.55
C ASP A 128 -7.14 11.69 1.14
N LEU A 129 -7.58 10.87 2.09
CA LEU A 129 -7.93 9.46 1.87
C LEU A 129 -9.26 9.24 1.16
N VAL A 130 -10.23 10.12 1.40
CA VAL A 130 -11.65 9.85 1.10
C VAL A 130 -12.35 10.99 0.37
N GLY A 131 -11.83 12.21 0.42
CA GLY A 131 -12.43 13.38 -0.20
C GLY A 131 -12.09 13.60 -1.68
N THR A 132 -11.71 12.56 -2.42
CA THR A 132 -11.21 12.70 -3.80
C THR A 132 -12.27 12.36 -4.85
N GLU A 133 -12.08 12.86 -6.08
CA GLU A 133 -12.98 12.56 -7.21
C GLU A 133 -12.90 11.09 -7.60
N GLU A 134 -11.68 10.56 -7.63
CA GLU A 134 -11.40 9.19 -8.06
C GLU A 134 -12.11 8.17 -7.15
N LEU A 135 -12.11 8.42 -5.83
CA LEU A 135 -12.85 7.55 -4.91
C LEU A 135 -14.35 7.63 -5.16
N ARG A 136 -14.91 8.83 -5.39
CA ARG A 136 -16.34 9.00 -5.71
C ARG A 136 -16.72 8.21 -6.97
N GLU A 137 -15.97 8.39 -8.05
CA GLU A 137 -16.19 7.64 -9.29
C GLU A 137 -16.12 6.12 -9.07
N THR A 138 -15.23 5.68 -8.19
CA THR A 138 -15.10 4.25 -7.85
C THR A 138 -16.25 3.74 -7.00
N LEU A 139 -16.74 4.52 -6.04
CA LEU A 139 -17.94 4.17 -5.27
C LEU A 139 -19.18 4.11 -6.17
N ASP A 140 -19.31 5.05 -7.11
CA ASP A 140 -20.38 5.04 -8.12
C ASP A 140 -20.31 3.78 -8.98
N TRP A 141 -19.11 3.41 -9.42
CA TRP A 141 -18.89 2.16 -10.15
C TRP A 141 -19.22 0.92 -9.30
N ILE A 142 -18.79 0.86 -8.03
CA ILE A 142 -19.11 -0.27 -7.13
C ILE A 142 -20.63 -0.37 -6.95
N ARG A 143 -21.31 0.76 -6.76
CA ARG A 143 -22.77 0.80 -6.66
C ARG A 143 -23.44 0.24 -7.93
N ALA A 144 -23.01 0.69 -9.11
CA ALA A 144 -23.52 0.18 -10.36
C ALA A 144 -23.28 -1.33 -10.50
N HIS A 145 -22.06 -1.78 -10.19
CA HIS A 145 -21.66 -3.18 -10.20
C HIS A 145 -22.52 -4.05 -9.26
N ASN A 146 -22.74 -3.62 -8.01
CA ASN A 146 -23.59 -4.32 -7.04
C ASN A 146 -25.04 -4.48 -7.51
N HIS A 147 -25.52 -3.55 -8.33
CA HIS A 147 -26.88 -3.55 -8.87
C HIS A 147 -26.98 -4.11 -10.31
N GLY A 148 -25.87 -4.61 -10.87
CA GLY A 148 -25.83 -5.22 -12.20
C GLY A 148 -26.03 -4.24 -13.37
N VAL A 149 -25.63 -2.99 -13.19
CA VAL A 149 -25.72 -1.90 -14.19
C VAL A 149 -24.33 -1.54 -14.72
#